data_AF-Q9ZNB4-F1
#
_entry.id   AF-Q9ZNB4-F1
#
_cell.length_a   1.000
_cell.length_b   1.000
_cell.length_c   1.000
_cell.angle_alpha   90.00
_cell.angle_beta   90.00
_cell.angle_gamma   90.00
#
_symmetry.space_group_name_H-M   'P 1'
#
loop_
_entity.id
_entity.type
_entity.pdbx_description
1 polymer ?
#
loop_
_entity_poly.entity_id
_entity_poly.type
_entity_poly.pdbx_seq_one_letter_code
_entity_poly.pdbx_strand_id
1 'polypeptide(L)'
;MAYQSKNTDEHVTFADALLSKRYRKAQNDFLNQVDTLIDWRPIRTLINKKYTKRQNAIGAPAYDVILLFKMLLLETWYNLSDCALEERINDSITFSRFLGLKMEEVSPDHSTISRFRSALTELGLMDKLLAQFNKQLSRHHISVREGVLVDASLVEIRSTIERTFGSIRRWFHGGRCRYRGLAKTHTQNILESIAFNLYRPRGIIMSSSLG
;
A
#
# COMPACT_ATOMS: atom_id res chain seq x y z
N MET A 1 -8.33 -7.65 23.27
CA MET A 1 -7.89 -9.04 23.04
C MET A 1 -6.66 -9.00 22.16
N ALA A 2 -5.53 -9.52 22.67
CA ALA A 2 -4.19 -9.37 22.10
C ALA A 2 -4.03 -10.17 20.80
N TYR A 3 -3.51 -9.54 19.75
CA TYR A 3 -3.17 -10.24 18.51
C TYR A 3 -1.80 -10.90 18.66
N GLN A 4 -1.81 -12.17 19.05
CA GLN A 4 -0.67 -13.07 18.85
C GLN A 4 -0.64 -13.46 17.37
N SER A 5 0.26 -12.86 16.61
CA SER A 5 0.78 -13.48 15.39
C SER A 5 1.76 -14.56 15.84
N LYS A 6 1.42 -15.84 15.64
CA LYS A 6 2.36 -16.95 15.85
C LYS A 6 2.93 -17.45 14.52
N ASN A 7 4.25 -17.63 14.56
CA ASN A 7 5.14 -18.48 13.76
C ASN A 7 5.73 -17.91 12.45
N THR A 8 6.83 -17.17 12.61
CA THR A 8 8.18 -17.73 12.46
C THR A 8 8.95 -17.47 13.76
N ASP A 9 9.91 -18.31 14.16
CA ASP A 9 10.78 -18.06 15.32
C ASP A 9 11.55 -16.75 15.14
N GLU A 10 10.92 -15.63 15.53
CA GLU A 10 11.55 -14.31 15.56
C GLU A 10 12.15 -14.10 16.94
N HIS A 11 13.44 -14.37 17.04
CA HIS A 11 14.23 -13.86 18.15
C HIS A 11 14.06 -12.34 18.19
N VAL A 12 13.34 -11.84 19.21
CA VAL A 12 13.24 -10.41 19.50
C VAL A 12 14.67 -9.91 19.75
N THR A 13 15.18 -9.06 18.86
CA THR A 13 16.54 -8.56 18.97
C THR A 13 16.58 -7.51 20.09
N PHE A 14 17.74 -7.35 20.73
CA PHE A 14 17.95 -6.32 21.76
C PHE A 14 17.58 -4.90 21.27
N ALA A 15 17.83 -4.61 19.99
CA ALA A 15 17.41 -3.38 19.33
C ALA A 15 15.88 -3.19 19.36
N ASP A 16 15.10 -4.25 19.13
CA ASP A 16 13.63 -4.20 19.14
C ASP A 16 13.09 -3.92 20.55
N ALA A 17 13.71 -4.50 21.57
CA ALA A 17 13.36 -4.27 22.97
C ALA A 17 13.60 -2.81 23.38
N LEU A 18 14.74 -2.21 22.99
CA LEU A 18 15.07 -0.81 23.28
C LEU A 18 14.15 0.17 22.55
N LEU A 19 13.79 -0.15 21.30
CA LEU A 19 12.96 0.71 20.46
C LEU A 19 11.47 0.55 20.71
N SER A 20 11.04 -0.45 21.50
CA SER A 20 9.64 -0.65 21.88
C SER A 20 8.96 0.63 22.39
N LYS A 21 9.67 1.49 23.12
CA LYS A 21 9.17 2.81 23.56
C LYS A 21 8.99 3.79 22.38
N ARG A 22 9.93 3.82 21.43
CA ARG A 22 9.82 4.64 20.21
C ARG A 22 8.71 4.12 19.30
N TYR A 23 8.59 2.80 19.12
CA TYR A 23 7.50 2.17 18.36
C TYR A 23 6.11 2.43 18.96
N ARG A 24 6.00 2.48 20.29
CA ARG A 24 4.73 2.85 20.96
C ARG A 24 4.37 4.32 20.75
N LYS A 25 5.36 5.22 20.65
CA LYS A 25 5.15 6.67 20.50
C LYS A 25 5.06 7.13 19.04
N ALA A 26 5.73 6.41 18.14
CA ALA A 26 5.66 6.58 16.69
C ALA A 26 4.39 5.90 16.17
N GLN A 27 3.23 6.36 16.64
CA GLN A 27 1.93 5.91 16.18
C GLN A 27 1.60 6.62 14.88
N ASN A 28 1.86 5.94 13.76
CA ASN A 28 1.12 6.21 12.54
C ASN A 28 -0.12 5.32 12.57
N ASP A 29 -1.20 5.85 13.15
CA ASP A 29 -2.45 5.10 13.33
C ASP A 29 -2.98 4.55 12.01
N PHE A 30 -2.81 5.31 10.92
CA PHE A 30 -3.21 4.88 9.59
C PHE A 30 -2.47 3.61 9.13
N LEU A 31 -1.13 3.60 9.15
CA LEU A 31 -0.36 2.44 8.70
C LEU A 31 -0.62 1.19 9.55
N ASN A 32 -0.77 1.36 10.87
CA ASN A 32 -1.11 0.26 11.78
C ASN A 32 -2.50 -0.31 11.51
N GLN A 33 -3.47 0.57 11.26
CA GLN A 33 -4.84 0.17 10.91
C GLN A 33 -4.88 -0.60 9.60
N VAL A 34 -4.17 -0.12 8.56
CA VAL A 34 -4.11 -0.82 7.27
C VAL A 34 -3.51 -2.22 7.42
N ASP A 35 -2.43 -2.35 8.19
CA ASP A 35 -1.78 -3.64 8.40
C ASP A 35 -2.68 -4.63 9.18
N THR A 36 -3.59 -4.12 10.02
CA THR A 36 -4.59 -4.92 10.73
C THR A 36 -5.80 -5.26 9.85
N LEU A 37 -6.21 -4.32 8.98
CA LEU A 37 -7.41 -4.43 8.16
C LEU A 37 -7.22 -5.34 6.94
N ILE A 38 -5.99 -5.41 6.41
CA ILE A 38 -5.68 -6.12 5.18
C ILE A 38 -4.96 -7.44 5.48
N ASP A 39 -5.56 -8.55 5.07
CA ASP A 39 -4.87 -9.82 4.97
C ASP A 39 -3.95 -9.82 3.74
N TRP A 40 -2.64 -9.82 4.00
CA TRP A 40 -1.59 -9.84 2.98
C TRP A 40 -1.38 -11.21 2.35
N ARG A 41 -1.90 -12.31 2.92
CA ARG A 41 -1.66 -13.67 2.41
C ARG A 41 -2.28 -13.89 1.02
N PRO A 42 -3.55 -13.52 0.75
CA PRO A 42 -4.11 -13.65 -0.60
C PRO A 42 -3.39 -12.77 -1.63
N ILE A 43 -2.95 -11.57 -1.22
CA ILE A 43 -2.17 -10.65 -2.07
C ILE A 43 -0.85 -11.31 -2.48
N ARG A 44 -0.13 -11.89 -1.51
CA ARG A 44 1.11 -12.64 -1.72
C ARG A 44 0.90 -13.76 -2.73
N THR A 45 -0.13 -14.59 -2.52
CA THR A 45 -0.45 -15.71 -3.40
C THR A 45 -0.75 -15.23 -4.83
N LEU A 46 -1.45 -14.12 -4.98
CA LEU A 46 -1.81 -13.56 -6.27
C LEU A 46 -0.59 -13.07 -7.06
N ILE A 47 0.35 -12.39 -6.38
CA ILE A 47 1.59 -11.92 -6.99
C ILE A 47 2.47 -13.11 -7.35
N ASN A 48 2.73 -14.02 -6.41
CA ASN A 48 3.61 -15.18 -6.61
C ASN A 48 3.12 -16.15 -7.70
N LYS A 49 1.82 -16.17 -7.99
CA LYS A 49 1.27 -17.01 -9.07
C LYS A 49 1.80 -16.63 -10.46
N LYS A 50 2.13 -15.35 -10.68
CA LYS A 50 2.61 -14.86 -11.98
C LYS A 50 4.04 -14.29 -11.92
N TYR A 51 4.38 -13.65 -10.82
CA TYR A 51 5.70 -13.08 -10.60
C TYR A 51 6.65 -14.18 -10.13
N THR A 52 7.48 -14.68 -11.06
CA THR A 52 8.33 -15.86 -10.85
C THR A 52 9.69 -15.46 -10.30
N LYS A 53 10.31 -16.34 -9.49
CA LYS A 53 11.65 -16.13 -8.90
C LYS A 53 12.73 -15.68 -9.91
N ARG A 54 12.63 -16.02 -11.20
CA ARG A 54 13.58 -15.56 -12.23
C ARG A 54 13.54 -14.03 -12.45
N GLN A 55 12.39 -13.38 -12.27
CA GLN A 55 12.28 -11.91 -12.26
C GLN A 55 12.82 -11.29 -10.96
N ASN A 56 12.94 -12.10 -9.90
CA ASN A 56 13.57 -11.74 -8.62
C ASN A 56 15.06 -12.12 -8.52
N ALA A 57 15.63 -12.81 -9.52
CA ALA A 57 16.94 -13.47 -9.43
C ALA A 57 18.07 -12.68 -10.12
N ILE A 58 18.04 -11.35 -10.06
CA ILE A 58 19.21 -10.54 -10.40
C ILE A 58 19.91 -10.20 -9.08
N GLY A 59 20.84 -11.07 -8.65
CA GLY A 59 21.72 -10.83 -7.50
C GLY A 59 21.23 -11.42 -6.16
N ALA A 60 20.98 -10.56 -5.18
CA ALA A 60 20.68 -10.88 -3.78
C ALA A 60 19.43 -11.78 -3.58
N PRO A 61 19.26 -12.47 -2.42
CA PRO A 61 18.05 -13.24 -2.14
C PRO A 61 16.80 -12.40 -2.41
N ALA A 62 15.88 -12.98 -3.18
CA ALA A 62 14.65 -12.33 -3.63
C ALA A 62 13.93 -11.62 -2.47
N TYR A 63 13.81 -10.29 -2.54
CA TYR A 63 13.02 -9.52 -1.58
C TYR A 63 11.58 -10.07 -1.51
N ASP A 64 10.97 -9.91 -0.34
CA ASP A 64 9.57 -10.27 -0.17
C ASP A 64 8.68 -9.42 -1.09
N VAL A 65 7.85 -10.07 -1.90
CA VAL A 65 6.86 -9.44 -2.78
C VAL A 65 5.86 -8.55 -2.02
N ILE A 66 5.56 -8.88 -0.76
CA ILE A 66 4.68 -8.05 0.07
C ILE A 66 5.39 -6.78 0.50
N LEU A 67 6.68 -6.86 0.84
CA LEU A 67 7.49 -5.69 1.16
C LEU A 67 7.54 -4.73 -0.03
N LEU A 68 7.89 -5.23 -1.21
CA LEU A 68 7.94 -4.41 -2.43
C LEU A 68 6.57 -3.82 -2.80
N PHE A 69 5.48 -4.57 -2.60
CA PHE A 69 4.15 -4.07 -2.85
C PHE A 69 3.72 -2.98 -1.85
N LYS A 70 4.05 -3.14 -0.56
CA LYS A 70 3.83 -2.11 0.45
C LYS A 70 4.65 -0.84 0.17
N MET A 71 5.86 -0.95 -0.38
CA MET A 71 6.64 0.21 -0.85
C MET A 71 5.89 1.01 -1.92
N LEU A 72 5.26 0.35 -2.91
CA LEU A 72 4.46 1.03 -3.94
C LEU A 72 3.24 1.78 -3.36
N LEU A 73 2.63 1.20 -2.32
CA LEU A 73 1.55 1.84 -1.59
C LEU A 73 2.04 3.10 -0.87
N LEU A 74 3.16 3.02 -0.14
CA LEU A 74 3.77 4.17 0.54
C LEU A 74 4.16 5.29 -0.44
N GLU A 75 4.77 4.94 -1.57
CA GLU A 75 5.11 5.89 -2.64
C GLU A 75 3.90 6.68 -3.13
N THR A 76 2.74 6.02 -3.18
CA THR A 76 1.48 6.64 -3.63
C THR A 76 0.82 7.44 -2.52
N TRP A 77 0.76 6.91 -1.30
CA TRP A 77 0.10 7.56 -0.17
C TRP A 77 0.81 8.84 0.26
N TYR A 78 2.15 8.85 0.19
CA TYR A 78 2.98 9.98 0.60
C TYR A 78 3.53 10.79 -0.57
N ASN A 79 3.13 10.45 -1.81
CA ASN A 79 3.59 11.11 -3.04
C ASN A 79 5.12 11.25 -3.11
N LEU A 80 5.82 10.13 -2.89
CA LEU A 80 7.28 10.06 -2.92
C LEU A 80 7.77 9.61 -4.31
N SER A 81 9.03 9.94 -4.64
CA SER A 81 9.75 9.26 -5.73
C SER A 81 10.41 7.98 -5.22
N ASP A 82 10.85 7.10 -6.13
CA ASP A 82 11.54 5.85 -5.75
C ASP A 82 12.74 6.13 -4.82
N CYS A 83 13.59 7.12 -5.15
CA CYS A 83 14.74 7.51 -4.31
C CYS A 83 14.31 8.11 -2.97
N ALA A 84 13.30 8.98 -2.96
CA ALA A 84 12.83 9.61 -1.73
C ALA A 84 12.16 8.60 -0.79
N LEU A 85 11.53 7.56 -1.33
CA LEU A 85 10.98 6.46 -0.54
C LEU A 85 12.10 5.63 0.08
N GLU A 86 13.13 5.28 -0.70
CA GLU A 86 14.32 4.56 -0.20
C GLU A 86 14.95 5.29 1.00
N GLU A 87 15.23 6.59 0.84
CA GLU A 87 15.76 7.44 1.92
C GLU A 87 14.80 7.48 3.12
N ARG A 88 13.50 7.69 2.87
CA ARG A 88 12.50 7.77 3.95
C ARG A 88 12.35 6.47 4.73
N ILE A 89 12.50 5.31 4.10
CA ILE A 89 12.42 4.01 4.79
C ILE A 89 13.58 3.89 5.77
N ASN A 90 14.79 4.24 5.35
CA ASN A 90 15.99 4.18 6.18
C ASN A 90 15.92 5.17 7.37
N ASP A 91 15.27 6.32 7.20
CA ASP A 91 15.17 7.34 8.26
C ASP A 91 13.94 7.17 9.19
N SER A 92 12.85 6.62 8.67
CA SER A 92 11.56 6.57 9.39
C SER A 92 11.25 5.19 9.93
N ILE A 93 11.34 5.07 11.26
CA ILE A 93 10.96 3.88 12.03
C ILE A 93 9.51 3.43 11.71
N THR A 94 8.61 4.35 11.40
CA THR A 94 7.21 4.00 11.07
C THR A 94 7.07 3.32 9.70
N PHE A 95 7.87 3.74 8.72
CA PHE A 95 7.89 3.14 7.38
C PHE A 95 8.53 1.77 7.45
N SER A 96 9.71 1.67 8.06
CA SER A 96 10.40 0.39 8.27
C SER A 96 9.53 -0.63 9.00
N ARG A 97 8.82 -0.21 10.06
CA ARG A 97 7.86 -1.07 10.77
C ARG A 97 6.72 -1.55 9.88
N PHE A 98 6.10 -0.67 9.11
CA PHE A 98 5.00 -1.04 8.22
C PHE A 98 5.45 -2.06 7.16
N LEU A 99 6.69 -1.96 6.70
CA LEU A 99 7.31 -2.88 5.75
C LEU A 99 7.75 -4.20 6.39
N GLY A 100 7.83 -4.28 7.73
CA GLY A 100 8.34 -5.44 8.45
C GLY A 100 9.87 -5.57 8.39
N LEU A 101 10.58 -4.48 8.09
CA LEU A 101 12.04 -4.44 8.10
C LEU A 101 12.56 -4.41 9.54
N LYS A 102 13.58 -5.22 9.81
CA LYS A 102 14.35 -5.12 11.04
C LYS A 102 15.24 -3.89 11.01
N MET A 103 15.67 -3.40 12.17
CA MET A 103 16.52 -2.20 12.26
C MET A 103 17.88 -2.34 11.58
N GLU A 104 18.38 -3.56 11.46
CA GLU A 104 19.66 -3.87 10.82
C GLU A 104 19.53 -4.01 9.30
N GLU A 105 18.29 -4.07 8.78
CA GLU A 105 18.00 -4.22 7.36
C GLU A 105 17.87 -2.85 6.69
N VAL A 106 18.48 -2.73 5.52
CA VAL A 106 18.42 -1.52 4.69
C VAL A 106 17.25 -1.65 3.70
N SER A 107 16.63 -0.52 3.37
CA SER A 107 15.62 -0.46 2.30
C SER A 107 16.15 -1.08 1.00
N PRO A 108 15.30 -1.80 0.24
CA PRO A 108 15.63 -2.12 -1.15
C PRO A 108 15.91 -0.86 -1.96
N ASP A 109 16.88 -0.95 -2.88
CA ASP A 109 17.23 0.12 -3.80
C ASP A 109 16.02 0.58 -4.63
N HIS A 110 15.95 1.87 -4.93
CA HIS A 110 14.94 2.48 -5.80
C HIS A 110 14.77 1.75 -7.15
N SER A 111 15.86 1.21 -7.71
CA SER A 111 15.83 0.46 -8.96
C SER A 111 15.04 -0.85 -8.85
N THR A 112 15.05 -1.49 -7.68
CA THR A 112 14.27 -2.70 -7.38
C THR A 112 12.77 -2.37 -7.36
N ILE A 113 12.40 -1.25 -6.73
CA ILE A 113 11.01 -0.76 -6.69
C ILE A 113 10.49 -0.50 -8.11
N SER A 114 11.30 0.20 -8.91
CA SER A 114 10.95 0.56 -10.29
C SER A 114 10.74 -0.67 -11.19
N ARG A 115 11.63 -1.67 -11.08
CA ARG A 115 11.52 -2.96 -11.80
C ARG A 115 10.29 -3.73 -11.37
N PHE A 116 10.02 -3.81 -10.07
CA PHE A 116 8.85 -4.48 -9.54
C PHE A 116 7.54 -3.85 -10.04
N ARG A 117 7.44 -2.51 -10.02
CA ARG A 117 6.28 -1.77 -10.56
C ARG A 117 6.05 -2.08 -12.05
N SER A 118 7.13 -2.10 -12.83
CA SER A 118 7.08 -2.40 -14.26
C SER A 118 6.60 -3.84 -14.50
N ALA A 119 7.13 -4.80 -13.74
CA ALA A 119 6.72 -6.20 -13.83
C ALA A 119 5.23 -6.41 -13.48
N LEU A 120 4.72 -5.78 -12.41
CA LEU A 120 3.28 -5.88 -12.07
C LEU A 120 2.37 -5.32 -13.17
N THR A 121 2.82 -4.25 -13.82
CA THR A 121 2.11 -3.61 -14.93
C THR A 121 2.08 -4.53 -16.15
N GLU A 122 3.23 -5.09 -16.53
CA GLU A 122 3.37 -6.01 -17.68
C GLU A 122 2.60 -7.32 -17.47
N LEU A 123 2.54 -7.83 -16.23
CA LEU A 123 1.82 -9.06 -15.89
C LEU A 123 0.29 -8.87 -15.77
N GLY A 124 -0.20 -7.63 -15.87
CA GLY A 124 -1.61 -7.27 -15.72
C GLY A 124 -2.16 -7.66 -14.35
N LEU A 125 -1.36 -7.47 -13.29
CA LEU A 125 -1.71 -7.87 -11.93
C LEU A 125 -2.47 -6.78 -11.17
N MET A 126 -2.32 -5.51 -11.55
CA MET A 126 -2.85 -4.37 -10.82
C MET A 126 -4.37 -4.43 -10.63
N ASP A 127 -5.14 -4.76 -11.67
CA ASP A 127 -6.61 -4.87 -11.58
C ASP A 127 -7.04 -5.96 -10.61
N LYS A 128 -6.33 -7.10 -10.62
CA LYS A 128 -6.62 -8.23 -9.73
C LYS A 128 -6.27 -7.90 -8.27
N LEU A 129 -5.21 -7.12 -8.07
CA LEU A 129 -4.84 -6.61 -6.75
C LEU A 129 -5.91 -5.66 -6.22
N LEU A 130 -6.37 -4.69 -7.02
CA LEU A 130 -7.47 -3.79 -6.64
C LEU A 130 -8.74 -4.56 -6.29
N ALA A 131 -9.13 -5.52 -7.12
CA ALA A 131 -10.30 -6.37 -6.87
C ALA A 131 -10.17 -7.13 -5.54
N GLN A 132 -8.97 -7.64 -5.24
CA GLN A 132 -8.71 -8.33 -3.97
C GLN A 132 -8.77 -7.38 -2.77
N PHE A 133 -8.27 -6.15 -2.87
CA PHE A 133 -8.43 -5.13 -1.83
C PHE A 133 -9.90 -4.81 -1.58
N ASN A 134 -10.66 -4.53 -2.63
CA ASN A 134 -12.09 -4.22 -2.53
C ASN A 134 -12.89 -5.37 -1.93
N LYS A 135 -12.54 -6.63 -2.27
CA LYS A 135 -13.14 -7.82 -1.68
C LYS A 135 -12.88 -7.96 -0.18
N GLN A 136 -11.71 -7.55 0.30
CA GLN A 136 -11.41 -7.55 1.74
C GLN A 136 -12.19 -6.45 2.45
N LEU A 137 -12.19 -5.23 1.89
CA LEU A 137 -12.91 -4.09 2.46
C LEU A 137 -14.42 -4.33 2.53
N SER A 138 -15.02 -4.94 1.51
CA SER A 138 -16.46 -5.23 1.51
C SER A 138 -16.91 -6.15 2.65
N ARG A 139 -16.05 -7.09 3.08
CA ARG A 139 -16.31 -7.98 4.24
C ARG A 139 -16.36 -7.21 5.57
N HIS A 140 -15.66 -6.09 5.66
CA HIS A 140 -15.67 -5.22 6.83
C HIS A 140 -16.81 -4.19 6.79
N HIS A 141 -17.81 -4.37 5.92
CA HIS A 141 -18.88 -3.39 5.63
C HIS A 141 -18.34 -2.03 5.12
N ILE A 142 -17.07 -1.99 4.72
CA ILE A 142 -16.45 -0.88 3.99
C ILE A 142 -16.76 -1.15 2.52
N SER A 143 -18.02 -0.99 2.12
CA SER A 143 -18.41 -1.25 0.74
C SER A 143 -17.89 -0.16 -0.18
N VAL A 144 -16.93 -0.52 -1.04
CA VAL A 144 -16.76 0.11 -2.35
C VAL A 144 -17.87 -0.50 -3.20
N ARG A 145 -19.00 0.22 -3.38
CA ARG A 145 -19.87 -0.11 -4.52
C ARG A 145 -19.06 0.19 -5.77
N GLU A 146 -18.79 -0.84 -6.55
CA GLU A 146 -18.27 -0.68 -7.91
C GLU A 146 -19.06 0.43 -8.59
N GLY A 147 -18.32 1.41 -9.13
CA GLY A 147 -18.91 2.42 -9.98
C GLY A 147 -19.64 1.74 -11.12
N VAL A 148 -20.83 2.26 -11.44
CA VAL A 148 -21.81 1.87 -12.46
C VAL A 148 -23.09 1.30 -11.83
N LEU A 149 -23.97 2.23 -11.42
CA LEU A 149 -25.40 1.99 -11.30
C LEU A 149 -25.99 2.49 -12.63
N VAL A 150 -26.31 1.53 -13.50
CA VAL A 150 -26.90 1.78 -14.82
C VAL A 150 -28.33 2.30 -14.62
N ASP A 151 -28.60 3.42 -15.30
CA ASP A 151 -29.92 3.91 -15.74
C ASP A 151 -30.83 4.72 -14.80
N ALA A 152 -30.28 5.77 -14.17
CA ALA A 152 -30.92 7.09 -13.97
C ALA A 152 -30.16 7.94 -12.92
N SER A 153 -29.08 8.68 -13.27
CA SER A 153 -28.44 9.68 -12.37
C SER A 153 -27.15 10.33 -12.91
N LEU A 154 -27.07 10.75 -14.18
CA LEU A 154 -25.82 11.31 -14.76
C LEU A 154 -25.24 12.50 -13.95
N VAL A 155 -26.10 13.30 -13.31
CA VAL A 155 -25.71 14.46 -12.48
C VAL A 155 -25.21 14.06 -11.08
N GLU A 156 -25.85 13.09 -10.44
CA GLU A 156 -25.48 12.61 -9.09
C GLU A 156 -24.18 11.78 -9.13
N ILE A 157 -24.02 10.99 -10.20
CA ILE A 157 -22.80 10.24 -10.52
C ILE A 157 -21.63 11.21 -10.69
N ARG A 158 -21.80 12.30 -11.46
CA ARG A 158 -20.75 13.29 -11.67
C ARG A 158 -20.30 13.93 -10.35
N SER A 159 -21.22 14.29 -9.45
CA SER A 159 -20.85 14.86 -8.14
C SER A 159 -20.09 13.86 -7.24
N THR A 160 -20.45 12.57 -7.31
CA THR A 160 -19.81 11.50 -6.53
C THR A 160 -18.42 11.18 -7.09
N ILE A 161 -18.29 11.19 -8.41
CA ILE A 161 -17.03 11.02 -9.14
C ILE A 161 -16.11 12.22 -8.88
N GLU A 162 -16.60 13.45 -8.99
CA GLU A 162 -15.84 14.68 -8.73
C GLU A 162 -15.41 14.77 -7.26
N ARG A 163 -16.24 14.30 -6.30
CA ARG A 163 -15.81 14.16 -4.90
C ARG A 163 -14.70 13.12 -4.74
N THR A 164 -14.78 11.99 -5.43
CA THR A 164 -13.77 10.93 -5.38
C THR A 164 -12.44 11.43 -5.92
N PHE A 165 -12.44 11.99 -7.13
CA PHE A 165 -11.25 12.59 -7.73
C PHE A 165 -10.75 13.80 -6.94
N GLY A 166 -11.65 14.63 -6.41
CA GLY A 166 -11.31 15.75 -5.55
C GLY A 166 -10.66 15.30 -4.23
N SER A 167 -11.08 14.16 -3.68
CA SER A 167 -10.48 13.57 -2.48
C SER A 167 -9.13 12.94 -2.77
N ILE A 168 -9.00 12.20 -3.87
CA ILE A 168 -7.71 11.66 -4.34
C ILE A 168 -6.71 12.79 -4.58
N ARG A 169 -7.14 13.86 -5.27
CA ARG A 169 -6.32 15.05 -5.50
C ARG A 169 -5.94 15.76 -4.20
N ARG A 170 -6.86 15.87 -3.24
CA ARG A 170 -6.64 16.57 -1.96
C ARG A 170 -5.78 15.78 -0.98
N TRP A 171 -5.98 14.48 -0.86
CA TRP A 171 -5.32 13.65 0.15
C TRP A 171 -4.05 12.98 -0.35
N PHE A 172 -4.00 12.60 -1.62
CA PHE A 172 -2.89 11.82 -2.21
C PHE A 172 -2.18 12.56 -3.34
N HIS A 173 -2.47 13.86 -3.52
CA HIS A 173 -1.85 14.70 -4.56
C HIS A 173 -2.03 14.14 -5.99
N GLY A 174 -3.08 13.34 -6.20
CA GLY A 174 -3.40 12.77 -7.51
C GLY A 174 -3.83 13.81 -8.55
N GLY A 175 -4.10 13.36 -9.77
CA GLY A 175 -4.46 14.24 -10.90
C GLY A 175 -3.28 14.77 -11.71
N ARG A 176 -2.06 14.27 -11.44
CA ARG A 176 -0.91 14.37 -12.34
C ARG A 176 -0.40 12.98 -12.67
N CYS A 177 -0.16 12.71 -13.95
CA CYS A 177 0.51 11.48 -14.35
C CYS A 177 2.00 11.58 -14.00
N ARG A 178 2.45 10.80 -13.02
CA ARG A 178 3.88 10.69 -12.66
C ARG A 178 4.65 9.87 -13.70
N TYR A 179 3.97 8.89 -14.30
CA TYR A 179 4.57 8.01 -15.29
C TYR A 179 4.03 8.29 -16.69
N ARG A 180 4.88 8.03 -17.69
CA ARG A 180 4.52 8.12 -19.11
C ARG A 180 4.01 6.76 -19.62
N GLY A 181 2.92 6.79 -20.38
CA GLY A 181 2.32 5.63 -21.04
C GLY A 181 1.13 5.04 -20.30
N LEU A 182 0.11 4.62 -21.06
CA LEU A 182 -1.21 4.24 -20.55
C LEU A 182 -1.17 3.18 -19.46
N ALA A 183 -0.38 2.11 -19.66
CA ALA A 183 -0.28 1.02 -18.69
C ALA A 183 0.31 1.48 -17.34
N LYS A 184 1.33 2.34 -17.37
CA LYS A 184 1.96 2.87 -16.14
C LYS A 184 1.05 3.88 -15.43
N THR A 185 0.31 4.69 -16.20
CA THR A 185 -0.70 5.60 -15.66
C THR A 185 -1.86 4.81 -15.01
N HIS A 186 -2.29 3.72 -15.62
CA HIS A 186 -3.31 2.83 -15.06
C HIS A 186 -2.88 2.25 -13.70
N THR A 187 -1.64 1.77 -13.61
CA THR A 187 -1.02 1.32 -12.36
C THR A 187 -1.06 2.41 -11.28
N GLN A 188 -0.72 3.65 -11.61
CA GLN A 188 -0.81 4.78 -10.68
C GLN A 188 -2.25 5.01 -10.20
N ASN A 189 -3.22 5.06 -11.11
CA ASN A 189 -4.63 5.27 -10.78
C ASN A 189 -5.19 4.16 -9.88
N ILE A 190 -4.74 2.91 -10.07
CA ILE A 190 -5.12 1.79 -9.21
C ILE A 190 -4.57 1.97 -7.79
N LEU A 191 -3.30 2.32 -7.64
CA LEU A 191 -2.71 2.55 -6.32
C LEU A 191 -3.40 3.72 -5.60
N GLU A 192 -3.74 4.79 -6.31
CA GLU A 192 -4.53 5.92 -5.78
C GLU A 192 -5.94 5.49 -5.37
N SER A 193 -6.57 4.57 -6.14
CA SER A 193 -7.88 4.01 -5.81
C SER A 193 -7.83 3.14 -4.55
N ILE A 194 -6.78 2.32 -4.38
CA ILE A 194 -6.55 1.55 -3.15
C ILE A 194 -6.39 2.50 -1.96
N ALA A 195 -5.58 3.55 -2.12
CA ALA A 195 -5.39 4.58 -1.08
C ALA A 195 -6.72 5.22 -0.65
N PHE A 196 -7.52 5.66 -1.62
CA PHE A 196 -8.82 6.24 -1.37
C PHE A 196 -9.78 5.27 -0.70
N ASN A 197 -9.84 4.01 -1.15
CA ASN A 197 -10.75 3.02 -0.57
C ASN A 197 -10.39 2.65 0.87
N LEU A 198 -9.10 2.66 1.21
CA LEU A 198 -8.63 2.51 2.58
C LEU A 198 -8.99 3.74 3.43
N TYR A 199 -8.84 4.95 2.89
CA TYR A 199 -9.02 6.21 3.63
C TYR A 199 -10.48 6.68 3.76
N ARG A 200 -11.35 6.34 2.80
CA ARG A 200 -12.76 6.80 2.71
C ARG A 200 -13.69 6.38 3.86
N PRO A 201 -13.63 5.17 4.47
CA PRO A 201 -14.56 4.80 5.54
C PRO A 201 -14.47 5.74 6.74
N ARG A 202 -15.39 6.72 6.77
CA ARG A 202 -15.65 7.63 7.88
C ARG A 202 -16.09 6.81 9.08
N GLY A 203 -15.15 6.52 9.99
CA GLY A 203 -15.43 5.78 11.22
C GLY A 203 -14.27 4.95 11.76
N ILE A 204 -13.23 4.68 10.96
CA ILE A 204 -12.03 3.95 11.42
C ILE A 204 -10.77 4.81 11.29
N ILE A 205 -10.66 5.65 10.26
CA ILE A 205 -9.42 6.35 9.91
C ILE A 205 -9.55 7.86 10.20
N MET A 206 -9.27 8.21 11.45
CA MET A 206 -8.95 9.54 11.99
C MET A 206 -10.08 10.56 12.24
N SER A 207 -10.32 10.75 13.54
CA SER A 207 -10.76 12.01 14.15
C SER A 207 -9.63 12.65 14.98
N SER A 208 -8.34 12.62 14.57
CA SER A 208 -7.27 13.27 15.37
C SER A 208 -5.87 13.27 14.73
N SER A 209 -5.65 13.90 13.57
CA SER A 209 -4.28 14.32 13.20
C SER A 209 -4.18 15.45 12.16
N LEU A 210 -5.24 16.22 11.99
CA LEU A 210 -5.17 17.54 11.36
C LEU A 210 -5.58 18.58 12.40
N GLY A 211 -4.66 18.80 13.33
CA GLY A 211 -4.65 19.87 14.32
C GLY A 211 -3.21 20.33 14.50
#